data_AF-A0A2W7AEP6-F1
#
_entry.id   AF-A0A2W7AEP6-F1
#
_cell.length_a   1.000
_cell.length_b   1.000
_cell.length_c   1.000
_cell.angle_alpha   90.00
_cell.angle_beta   90.00
_cell.angle_gamma   90.00
#
_symmetry.space_group_name_H-M   'P 1'
#
loop_
_entity.id
_entity.type
_entity.pdbx_description
1 polymer ?
#
loop_
_entity_poly.entity_id
_entity_poly.type
_entity_poly.pdbx_seq_one_letter_code
_entity_poly.pdbx_strand_id
1 'polypeptide(L)'
;MSSEEFKLAESVVYDATTREVVVTLRDSSRQAWPVRLLEMVQSGADAWLPLAGLTDEQLANVEVYGGGQYILWDELGQVFKVSDLLAGVYGREGWMKKLMAMTK
;
A
#
# COMPACT_ATOMS: atom_id res chain seq x y z
N MET A 1 -1.43 21.26 -15.08
CA MET A 1 -1.13 20.01 -14.38
C MET A 1 -0.48 19.06 -15.36
N SER A 2 0.63 18.42 -14.99
CA SER A 2 1.29 17.40 -15.82
C SER A 2 0.55 16.06 -15.75
N SER A 3 0.79 15.17 -16.71
CA SER A 3 0.22 13.81 -16.72
C SER A 3 0.59 13.01 -15.46
N GLU A 4 1.72 13.31 -14.84
CA GLU A 4 2.17 12.64 -13.62
C GLU A 4 1.45 13.12 -12.37
N GLU A 5 1.07 14.40 -12.31
CA GLU A 5 0.31 14.95 -11.17
C GLU A 5 -1.08 14.31 -11.05
N PHE A 6 -1.67 13.90 -12.18
CA PHE A 6 -2.94 13.17 -12.21
C PHE A 6 -2.87 11.80 -11.53
N LYS A 7 -1.69 11.19 -11.47
CA LYS A 7 -1.46 9.88 -10.85
C LYS A 7 -1.12 9.97 -9.35
N LEU A 8 -1.18 11.17 -8.76
CA LEU A 8 -1.02 11.34 -7.32
C LEU A 8 -2.33 10.99 -6.61
N ALA A 9 -2.22 10.42 -5.41
CA ALA A 9 -3.36 10.20 -4.53
C ALA A 9 -3.98 11.53 -4.10
N GLU A 10 -5.30 11.62 -4.23
CA GLU A 10 -6.12 12.67 -3.65
C GLU A 10 -6.70 12.22 -2.30
N SER A 11 -7.15 10.98 -2.23
CA SER A 11 -7.66 10.38 -1.00
C SER A 11 -7.34 8.89 -0.91
N VAL A 12 -7.35 8.36 0.31
CA VAL A 12 -7.21 6.93 0.59
C VAL A 12 -8.21 6.52 1.65
N VAL A 13 -8.78 5.32 1.50
CA VAL A 13 -9.62 4.68 2.51
C VAL A 13 -9.33 3.19 2.55
N TYR A 14 -9.48 2.58 3.72
CA TYR A 14 -9.50 1.14 3.87
C TYR A 14 -10.94 0.63 3.75
N ASP A 15 -11.16 -0.39 2.91
CA ASP A 15 -12.42 -1.13 2.85
C ASP A 15 -12.29 -2.44 3.64
N ALA A 16 -12.91 -2.49 4.82
CA ALA A 16 -12.88 -3.67 5.69
C ALA A 16 -13.62 -4.88 5.09
N THR A 17 -14.56 -4.66 4.17
CA THR A 17 -15.35 -5.74 3.54
C THR A 17 -14.47 -6.59 2.63
N THR A 18 -13.64 -5.94 1.83
CA THR A 18 -12.72 -6.60 0.88
C THR A 18 -11.29 -6.71 1.40
N ARG A 19 -10.99 -6.03 2.52
CA ARG A 19 -9.67 -5.83 3.11
C ARG A 19 -8.67 -5.24 2.10
N GLU A 20 -9.13 -4.20 1.41
CA GLU A 20 -8.38 -3.48 0.39
C GLU A 20 -8.09 -2.05 0.82
N VAL A 21 -6.94 -1.54 0.42
CA VAL A 21 -6.73 -0.10 0.40
C VAL A 21 -7.17 0.45 -0.94
N VAL A 22 -8.05 1.43 -0.85
CA VAL A 22 -8.65 2.11 -1.98
C VAL A 22 -8.07 3.51 -2.06
N VAL A 23 -7.44 3.83 -3.18
CA VAL A 23 -6.93 5.17 -3.47
C VAL A 23 -7.76 5.79 -4.58
N THR A 24 -8.20 7.02 -4.38
CA THR A 24 -8.71 7.88 -5.45
C THR A 24 -7.59 8.81 -5.88
N LEU A 25 -7.25 8.79 -7.17
CA LEU A 25 -6.23 9.65 -7.76
C LEU A 25 -6.83 11.00 -8.15
N ARG A 26 -5.99 12.01 -8.39
CA ARG A 26 -6.43 13.35 -8.80
C ARG A 26 -7.14 13.41 -10.15
N ASP A 27 -7.01 12.37 -10.98
CA ASP A 27 -7.83 12.20 -12.20
C ASP A 27 -9.19 11.54 -11.94
N SER A 28 -9.58 11.38 -10.67
CA SER A 28 -10.79 10.70 -10.21
C SER A 28 -10.84 9.19 -10.50
N SER A 29 -9.78 8.60 -11.05
CA SER A 29 -9.69 7.14 -11.15
C SER A 29 -9.49 6.51 -9.77
N ARG A 30 -10.04 5.31 -9.59
CA ARG A 30 -10.01 4.58 -8.32
C ARG A 30 -9.21 3.29 -8.50
N GLN A 31 -8.25 3.09 -7.62
CA GLN A 31 -7.41 1.89 -7.56
C GLN A 31 -7.61 1.20 -6.21
N ALA A 32 -7.62 -0.12 -6.21
CA ALA A 32 -7.77 -0.93 -5.00
C ALA A 32 -6.70 -2.01 -4.95
N TRP A 33 -6.04 -2.14 -3.80
CA TRP A 33 -5.04 -3.17 -3.57
C TRP A 33 -5.38 -3.95 -2.30
N PRO A 34 -5.54 -5.28 -2.39
CA PRO A 34 -5.68 -6.12 -1.20
C PRO A 34 -4.44 -5.99 -0.30
N VAL A 35 -4.67 -5.77 1.00
CA VAL A 35 -3.58 -5.60 1.99
C VAL A 35 -2.62 -6.79 1.98
N ARG A 36 -3.13 -8.01 1.70
CA ARG A 36 -2.31 -9.23 1.59
C ARG A 36 -1.24 -9.20 0.49
N LEU A 37 -1.35 -8.31 -0.49
CA LEU A 37 -0.33 -8.14 -1.54
C LEU A 37 0.79 -7.22 -1.09
N LEU A 38 0.55 -6.33 -0.13
CA LEU A 38 1.52 -5.37 0.34
C LEU A 38 2.52 -6.05 1.28
N GLU A 39 3.81 -5.72 1.13
CA GLU A 39 4.86 -6.20 2.04
C GLU A 39 4.79 -5.45 3.38
N MET A 40 3.79 -5.80 4.20
CA MET A 40 3.60 -5.25 5.55
C MET A 40 4.63 -5.86 6.51
N VAL A 41 5.75 -5.18 6.76
CA VAL A 41 6.87 -5.71 7.54
C VAL A 41 7.46 -4.70 8.51
N GLN A 42 7.90 -5.15 9.67
CA GLN A 42 8.66 -4.34 10.63
C GLN A 42 10.13 -4.78 10.69
N SER A 43 11.04 -3.87 11.07
CA SER A 43 12.44 -4.23 11.26
C SER A 43 12.63 -5.01 12.56
N GLY A 44 13.12 -6.24 12.46
CA GLY A 44 13.65 -7.00 13.58
C GLY A 44 15.16 -6.79 13.74
N ALA A 45 15.77 -7.48 14.71
CA ALA A 45 17.20 -7.40 14.99
C ALA A 45 18.08 -7.77 13.78
N ASP A 46 17.69 -8.83 13.05
CA ASP A 46 18.51 -9.40 11.96
C ASP A 46 17.74 -9.53 10.63
N ALA A 47 16.43 -9.26 10.63
CA ALA A 47 15.58 -9.50 9.47
C ALA A 47 14.30 -8.64 9.49
N TRP A 48 13.68 -8.51 8.33
CA TRP A 48 12.35 -7.94 8.20
C TRP A 48 11.29 -9.01 8.47
N LEU A 49 10.42 -8.74 9.42
CA LEU A 49 9.40 -9.68 9.88
C LEU A 49 8.02 -9.21 9.42
N PRO A 50 7.16 -10.10 8.90
CA PRO A 50 5.78 -9.74 8.60
C PRO A 50 5.05 -9.19 9.82
N LEU A 51 4.27 -8.14 9.62
CA LEU A 51 3.28 -7.71 10.59
C LEU A 51 2.18 -8.77 10.65
N ALA A 52 1.98 -9.37 11.82
CA ALA A 52 0.97 -10.40 12.04
C ALA A 52 -0.22 -9.83 12.82
N GLY A 53 -1.43 -10.33 12.54
CA GLY A 53 -2.62 -9.98 13.29
C GLY A 53 -3.10 -8.54 13.11
N LEU A 54 -2.80 -7.90 11.96
CA LEU A 54 -3.31 -6.56 11.64
C LEU A 54 -4.83 -6.54 11.68
N THR A 55 -5.35 -5.70 12.59
CA THR A 55 -6.78 -5.46 12.76
C THR A 55 -7.29 -4.49 11.72
N ASP A 56 -8.59 -4.53 11.46
CA ASP A 56 -9.22 -3.65 10.48
C ASP A 56 -9.19 -2.19 10.98
N GLU A 57 -9.21 -1.97 12.30
CA GLU A 57 -9.02 -0.66 12.93
C GLU A 57 -7.63 -0.08 12.65
N GLN A 58 -6.58 -0.89 12.77
CA GLN A 58 -5.22 -0.46 12.43
C GLN A 58 -5.06 -0.16 10.94
N LEU A 59 -5.69 -0.97 10.08
CA LEU A 59 -5.65 -0.78 8.63
C LEU A 59 -6.46 0.44 8.19
N ALA A 60 -7.48 0.84 8.95
CA ALA A 60 -8.27 2.04 8.70
C ALA A 60 -7.48 3.35 8.89
N ASN A 61 -6.40 3.34 9.67
CA ASN A 61 -5.52 4.50 9.90
C ASN A 61 -4.59 4.83 8.72
N VAL A 62 -4.95 4.43 7.49
CA VAL A 62 -4.19 4.73 6.28
C VAL A 62 -4.38 6.20 5.87
N GLU A 63 -3.30 6.86 5.49
CA GLU A 63 -3.29 8.28 5.13
C GLU A 63 -2.56 8.54 3.82
N VAL A 64 -2.90 9.64 3.14
CA VAL A 64 -2.13 10.17 2.01
C VAL A 64 -0.98 11.02 2.54
N TYR A 65 0.23 10.80 2.04
CA TYR A 65 1.44 11.51 2.45
C TYR A 65 2.24 12.04 1.24
N GLY A 66 3.15 13.00 1.49
CA GLY A 66 4.06 13.54 0.47
C GLY A 66 3.34 14.17 -0.72
N GLY A 67 2.24 14.90 -0.47
CA GLY A 67 1.46 15.56 -1.54
C GLY A 67 0.73 14.60 -2.47
N GLY A 68 0.49 13.35 -2.07
CA GLY A 68 -0.16 12.33 -2.90
C GLY A 68 0.79 11.31 -3.51
N GLN A 69 2.10 11.41 -3.24
CA GLN A 69 3.09 10.47 -3.75
C GLN A 69 3.08 9.13 -3.00
N TYR A 70 2.60 9.12 -1.76
CA TYR A 70 2.65 7.96 -0.87
C TYR A 70 1.31 7.73 -0.17
N ILE A 71 1.06 6.48 0.20
CA ILE A 71 0.15 6.11 1.29
C ILE A 71 0.97 5.63 2.48
N LEU A 72 0.47 5.88 3.68
CA LEU A 72 1.17 5.63 4.94
C LEU A 72 0.24 5.06 5.99
N TRP A 73 0.72 4.08 6.74
CA TRP A 73 0.25 3.76 8.09
C TRP A 73 1.34 4.13 9.08
N ASP A 74 1.22 5.30 9.72
CA ASP A 74 2.28 5.84 10.58
C ASP A 74 2.57 4.92 11.77
N GLU A 75 1.51 4.47 12.46
CA GLU A 75 1.62 3.56 13.61
C GLU A 75 2.23 2.20 13.26
N LEU A 76 2.04 1.73 12.01
CA LEU A 76 2.62 0.48 11.52
C LEU A 76 4.01 0.68 10.89
N GLY A 77 4.46 1.93 10.72
CA GLY A 77 5.69 2.29 10.02
C GLY A 77 5.70 1.84 8.54
N GLN A 78 4.53 1.74 7.90
CA GLN A 78 4.41 1.23 6.53
C GLN A 78 4.17 2.37 5.55
N VAL A 79 5.02 2.49 4.54
CA VAL A 79 4.94 3.53 3.51
C VAL A 79 4.97 2.86 2.14
N PHE A 80 4.04 3.21 1.25
CA PHE A 80 4.05 2.73 -0.14
C PHE A 80 3.94 3.89 -1.11
N LYS A 81 4.76 3.87 -2.15
CA LYS A 81 4.71 4.87 -3.22
C LYS A 81 3.59 4.53 -4.19
N VAL A 82 2.72 5.50 -4.48
CA VAL A 82 1.55 5.30 -5.35
C VAL A 82 1.97 4.87 -6.76
N SER A 83 3.08 5.43 -7.29
CA SER A 83 3.61 5.03 -8.60
C SER A 83 4.01 3.56 -8.67
N ASP A 84 4.52 3.02 -7.57
CA ASP A 84 5.03 1.64 -7.50
C ASP A 84 3.84 0.67 -7.44
N LEU A 85 2.82 1.01 -6.65
CA LEU A 85 1.56 0.26 -6.60
C LEU A 85 0.86 0.22 -7.97
N LEU A 86 0.84 1.35 -8.69
CA LEU A 86 0.32 1.42 -10.07
C LEU A 86 1.14 0.56 -11.05
N ALA A 87 2.43 0.39 -10.81
CA ALA A 87 3.31 -0.48 -11.59
C ALA A 87 3.25 -1.96 -11.16
N GLY A 88 2.41 -2.31 -10.16
CA GLY A 88 2.31 -3.66 -9.62
C GLY A 88 3.47 -4.06 -8.72
N VAL A 89 4.21 -3.10 -8.17
CA VAL A 89 5.30 -3.30 -7.21
C VAL A 89 4.75 -3.08 -5.80
N TYR A 90 4.59 -4.17 -5.05
CA TYR A 90 3.95 -4.17 -3.73
C TYR A 90 4.92 -4.33 -2.55
N GLY A 91 6.22 -4.35 -2.84
CA GLY A 91 7.27 -4.57 -1.87
C GLY A 91 8.61 -4.81 -2.56
N ARG A 92 9.58 -5.28 -1.79
CA ARG A 92 10.93 -5.57 -2.26
C ARG A 92 10.95 -6.81 -3.15
N GLU A 93 12.03 -6.96 -3.90
CA GLU A 93 12.20 -8.05 -4.88
C GLU A 93 11.92 -9.44 -4.28
N GLY A 94 12.40 -9.71 -3.05
CA GLY A 94 12.16 -10.98 -2.37
C GLY A 94 10.67 -11.25 -2.10
N TRP A 95 9.90 -10.21 -1.79
CA TRP A 95 8.45 -10.32 -1.62
C TRP A 95 7.72 -10.52 -2.94
N MET A 96 8.09 -9.78 -3.97
CA MET A 96 7.51 -9.93 -5.32
C MET A 96 7.72 -11.35 -5.86
N LYS A 97 8.90 -11.94 -5.65
CA LYS A 97 9.18 -13.35 -5.97
C LYS A 97 8.25 -14.31 -5.22
N LYS A 98 7.99 -14.07 -3.94
CA LYS A 98 7.06 -14.89 -3.14
C LYS A 98 5.63 -14.78 -3.68
N LEU A 99 5.14 -13.58 -3.98
CA LEU A 99 3.80 -13.39 -4.55
C LEU A 99 3.63 -14.13 -5.87
N MET A 100 4.59 -14.02 -6.78
CA MET A 100 4.55 -14.72 -8.07
C MET A 100 4.50 -16.24 -7.93
N ALA A 101 5.17 -16.78 -6.91
CA ALA A 101 5.14 -18.22 -6.61
C ALA A 101 3.80 -18.68 -6.02
N MET A 102 3.06 -17.81 -5.32
CA MET A 102 1.74 -18.12 -4.74
C MET A 102 0.60 -18.07 -5.75
N THR A 103 0.80 -17.40 -6.89
CA THR A 103 -0.19 -17.28 -7.97
C THR A 103 -0.09 -18.39 -9.03
N LYS A 104 0.75 -19.40 -8.82
CA LYS A 104 0.94 -20.54 -9.73
C LYS A 104 0.21 -21.77 -9.23
#